data_AF-A0AA96WH63-F1
#
_entry.id   AF-A0AA96WH63-F1
#
_cell.length_a   1.000
_cell.length_b   1.000
_cell.length_c   1.000
_cell.angle_alpha   90.00
_cell.angle_beta   90.00
_cell.angle_gamma   90.00
#
_symmetry.space_group_name_H-M   'P 1'
#
loop_
_entity.id
_entity.type
_entity.pdbx_description
1 polymer ?
#
loop_
_entity_poly.entity_id
_entity_poly.type
_entity_poly.pdbx_seq_one_letter_code
_entity_poly.pdbx_strand_id
1 'polypeptide(L)'
;MADFADRFRRVSEVAERLAQHEEIATALSQYPEAIKSVLEFGSEAVELLARRSGAGDNITPWLQRIDQSPQGREILEIYSRVDNALGSTNSGTVLEGQVALIAQENGFDVINFQKKFGPNGSLGEVDVETPTAILEMTVGSSGKLSQIRGLLTDSIRNSLSKPVILYAPNYGNTAGQDIINAGAYVVRTEQELIQLLTQLGQP
;
A
#
# COMPACT_ATOMS: atom_id res chain seq x y z
N MET A 1 19.03 -7.21 7.26
CA MET A 1 18.72 -7.88 8.54
C MET A 1 18.52 -6.79 9.59
N ALA A 2 17.43 -6.03 9.52
CA ALA A 2 17.01 -5.24 10.67
C ALA A 2 16.42 -6.25 11.66
N ASP A 3 17.09 -6.40 12.80
CA ASP A 3 16.87 -7.44 13.80
C ASP A 3 15.44 -7.34 14.36
N PHE A 4 14.81 -8.49 14.63
CA PHE A 4 13.55 -8.56 15.37
C PHE A 4 13.63 -7.77 16.68
N ALA A 5 14.81 -7.74 17.31
CA ALA A 5 15.10 -6.92 18.47
C ALA A 5 14.98 -5.40 18.19
N ASP A 6 15.31 -4.93 16.98
CA ASP A 6 15.19 -3.52 16.60
C ASP A 6 13.74 -3.12 16.32
N ARG A 7 12.93 -4.04 15.77
CA ARG A 7 11.47 -3.88 15.67
C ARG A 7 10.81 -3.84 17.04
N PHE A 8 11.15 -4.77 17.94
CA PHE A 8 10.61 -4.81 19.30
C PHE A 8 11.01 -3.58 20.10
N ARG A 9 12.26 -3.10 19.95
CA ARG A 9 12.75 -1.87 20.58
C ARG A 9 11.99 -0.64 20.09
N ARG A 10 11.74 -0.51 18.78
CA ARG A 10 10.95 0.61 18.22
C ARG A 10 9.48 0.56 18.65
N VAL A 11 8.89 -0.64 18.70
CA VAL A 11 7.53 -0.83 19.23
C VAL A 11 7.46 -0.45 20.72
N SER A 12 8.45 -0.82 21.52
CA SER A 12 8.55 -0.40 22.93
C SER A 12 8.78 1.10 23.09
N GLU A 13 9.64 1.72 22.27
CA GLU A 13 9.88 3.17 22.28
C GLU A 13 8.64 3.96 21.89
N VAL A 14 7.84 3.47 20.93
CA VAL A 14 6.58 4.11 20.58
C VAL A 14 5.50 3.83 21.63
N ALA A 15 5.42 2.62 22.18
CA ALA A 15 4.53 2.33 23.30
C ALA A 15 4.85 3.22 24.52
N GLU A 16 6.13 3.49 24.80
CA GLU A 16 6.56 4.42 25.86
C GLU A 16 6.22 5.88 25.52
N ARG A 17 6.37 6.32 24.26
CA ARG A 17 5.96 7.67 23.82
C ARG A 17 4.44 7.86 23.84
N LEU A 18 3.68 6.84 23.47
CA LEU A 18 2.22 6.83 23.57
C LEU A 18 1.77 6.73 25.04
N ALA A 19 2.54 6.07 25.90
CA ALA A 19 2.31 6.02 27.35
C ALA A 19 2.58 7.38 28.05
N GLN A 20 3.41 8.24 27.47
CA GLN A 20 3.61 9.62 27.92
C GLN A 20 2.44 10.55 27.56
N HIS A 21 1.53 10.11 26.67
CA HIS A 21 0.27 10.78 26.38
C HIS A 21 -0.87 10.06 27.13
N GLU A 22 -1.19 10.56 28.31
CA GLU A 22 -2.14 9.95 29.27
C GLU A 22 -3.51 9.60 28.65
N GLU A 23 -3.98 10.38 27.68
CA GLU A 23 -5.21 10.10 26.92
C GLU A 23 -5.11 8.90 25.97
N ILE A 24 -3.95 8.69 25.32
CA ILE A 24 -3.73 7.61 24.37
C ILE A 24 -3.53 6.28 25.12
N ALA A 25 -2.75 6.29 26.20
CA ALA A 25 -2.56 5.14 27.06
C ALA A 25 -3.88 4.62 27.65
N THR A 26 -4.73 5.56 28.09
CA THR A 26 -6.07 5.26 28.62
C THR A 26 -6.97 4.68 27.53
N ALA A 27 -6.96 5.26 26.33
CA ALA A 27 -7.74 4.75 25.20
C ALA A 27 -7.29 3.33 24.80
N LEU A 28 -5.99 3.08 24.65
CA LEU A 28 -5.45 1.78 24.26
C LEU A 28 -5.78 0.69 25.31
N SER A 29 -5.74 1.02 26.61
CA SER A 29 -6.11 0.08 27.68
C SER A 29 -7.57 -0.38 27.66
N GLN A 30 -8.46 0.40 27.02
CA GLN A 30 -9.87 0.09 26.86
C GLN A 30 -10.17 -0.72 25.59
N TYR A 31 -9.22 -0.80 24.64
CA TYR A 31 -9.37 -1.50 23.36
C TYR A 31 -8.17 -2.44 23.11
N PRO A 32 -8.13 -3.62 23.76
CA PRO A 32 -7.00 -4.54 23.67
C PRO A 32 -6.71 -5.05 22.25
N GLU A 33 -7.72 -5.10 21.36
CA GLU A 33 -7.53 -5.45 19.94
C GLU A 33 -6.95 -4.29 19.11
N ALA A 34 -7.10 -3.02 19.55
CA ALA A 34 -6.40 -1.88 18.97
C ALA A 34 -4.91 -1.88 19.38
N ILE A 35 -4.61 -2.30 20.62
CA ILE A 35 -3.22 -2.61 21.03
C ILE A 35 -2.66 -3.73 20.17
N LYS A 36 -3.43 -4.79 19.92
CA LYS A 36 -3.04 -5.87 19.03
C LYS A 36 -2.79 -5.38 17.60
N SER A 37 -3.62 -4.46 17.10
CA SER A 37 -3.43 -3.82 15.80
C SER A 37 -2.21 -2.90 15.75
N VAL A 38 -1.91 -2.15 16.82
CA VAL A 38 -0.66 -1.37 16.95
C VAL A 38 0.57 -2.28 17.04
N LEU A 39 0.44 -3.42 17.71
CA LEU A 39 1.50 -4.43 17.85
C LEU A 39 1.69 -5.28 16.57
N GLU A 40 0.62 -5.52 15.80
CA GLU A 40 0.62 -6.30 14.55
C GLU A 40 0.95 -5.44 13.33
N PHE A 41 0.61 -4.14 13.34
CA PHE A 41 0.69 -3.26 12.17
C PHE A 41 1.58 -2.02 12.36
N GLY A 42 2.10 -1.78 13.58
CA GLY A 42 2.99 -0.66 13.88
C GLY A 42 2.25 0.67 14.12
N SER A 43 2.86 1.54 14.93
CA SER A 43 2.32 2.84 15.31
C SER A 43 2.25 3.86 14.17
N GLU A 44 3.18 3.77 13.21
CA GLU A 44 3.24 4.67 12.04
C GLU A 44 2.00 4.50 11.14
N ALA A 45 1.51 3.27 10.98
CA ALA A 45 0.28 2.98 10.25
C ALA A 45 -0.95 3.61 10.93
N VAL A 46 -0.99 3.57 12.26
CA VAL A 46 -2.07 4.18 13.06
C VAL A 46 -2.03 5.71 13.01
N GLU A 47 -0.85 6.32 13.08
CA GLU A 47 -0.69 7.77 12.97
C GLU A 47 -1.02 8.31 11.56
N LEU A 48 -0.56 7.64 10.49
CA LEU A 48 -0.82 8.03 9.11
C LEU A 48 -2.33 8.05 8.81
N LEU A 49 -3.03 7.05 9.33
CA LEU A 49 -4.47 6.89 9.17
C LEU A 49 -5.30 7.87 10.06
N ALA A 50 -4.84 8.18 11.27
CA ALA A 50 -5.44 9.21 12.11
C ALA A 50 -5.38 10.60 11.46
N ARG A 51 -4.27 10.92 10.78
CA ARG A 51 -4.12 12.16 10.01
C ARG A 51 -5.09 12.23 8.82
N ARG A 52 -5.27 11.13 8.09
CA ARG A 52 -6.18 11.03 6.93
C ARG A 52 -7.66 11.15 7.29
N SER A 53 -8.06 10.67 8.47
CA SER A 53 -9.46 10.73 8.92
C SER A 53 -9.88 12.07 9.52
N GLY A 54 -8.96 13.04 9.61
CA GLY A 54 -9.22 14.34 10.25
C GLY A 54 -9.50 14.22 11.76
N ALA A 55 -9.11 13.10 12.37
CA ALA A 55 -9.41 12.80 13.78
C ALA A 55 -8.69 13.73 14.78
N GLY A 56 -7.68 14.48 14.33
CA GLY A 56 -6.83 15.26 15.24
C GLY A 56 -6.17 14.36 16.29
N ASP A 57 -5.95 14.90 17.49
CA ASP A 57 -5.29 14.18 18.60
C ASP A 57 -6.19 13.12 19.28
N ASN A 58 -7.48 13.01 18.91
CA ASN A 58 -8.43 12.10 19.55
C ASN A 58 -8.77 10.89 18.65
N ILE A 59 -7.90 9.87 18.73
CA ILE A 59 -7.98 8.65 17.93
C ILE A 59 -9.03 7.63 18.42
N THR A 60 -9.59 7.80 19.62
CA THR A 60 -10.40 6.79 20.31
C THR A 60 -11.72 6.44 19.60
N PRO A 61 -12.56 7.40 19.14
CA PRO A 61 -13.77 7.08 18.41
C PRO A 61 -13.50 6.46 17.03
N TRP A 62 -12.29 6.64 16.51
CA TRP A 62 -11.86 6.13 15.21
C TRP A 62 -11.35 4.70 15.28
N LEU A 63 -10.52 4.36 16.28
CA LEU A 63 -10.12 2.98 16.58
C LEU A 63 -11.33 2.06 16.78
N GLN A 64 -12.35 2.56 17.49
CA GLN A 64 -13.60 1.84 17.74
C GLN A 64 -14.42 1.56 16.47
N ARG A 65 -14.33 2.44 15.46
CA ARG A 65 -15.03 2.29 14.16
C ARG A 65 -14.30 1.37 13.19
N ILE A 66 -12.96 1.34 13.25
CA ILE A 66 -12.15 0.43 12.41
C ILE A 66 -12.27 -1.02 12.87
N ASP A 67 -12.24 -1.25 14.19
CA ASP A 67 -12.39 -2.59 14.78
C ASP A 67 -13.74 -3.25 14.41
N GLN A 68 -14.79 -2.43 14.24
CA GLN A 68 -16.17 -2.90 14.05
C GLN A 68 -16.68 -2.88 12.60
N SER A 69 -15.97 -2.28 11.64
CA SER A 69 -16.41 -2.23 10.24
C SER A 69 -15.59 -3.19 9.35
N PRO A 70 -16.23 -3.97 8.46
CA PRO A 70 -15.52 -4.78 7.48
C PRO A 70 -14.52 -3.97 6.63
N GLN A 71 -14.86 -2.73 6.29
CA GLN A 71 -13.96 -1.84 5.53
C GLN A 71 -12.72 -1.42 6.34
N GLY A 72 -12.86 -1.15 7.65
CA GLY A 72 -11.74 -0.79 8.50
C GLY A 72 -10.70 -1.91 8.61
N ARG A 73 -11.16 -3.17 8.70
CA ARG A 73 -10.28 -4.34 8.75
C ARG A 73 -9.53 -4.57 7.44
N GLU A 74 -10.19 -4.38 6.30
CA GLU A 74 -9.56 -4.50 4.98
C GLU A 74 -8.45 -3.46 4.78
N ILE A 75 -8.68 -2.23 5.23
CA ILE A 75 -7.66 -1.17 5.20
C ILE A 75 -6.44 -1.58 6.05
N LEU A 76 -6.64 -2.02 7.30
CA LEU A 76 -5.53 -2.46 8.16
C LEU A 76 -4.76 -3.64 7.54
N GLU A 77 -5.44 -4.59 6.91
CA GLU A 77 -4.80 -5.70 6.23
C GLU A 77 -3.95 -5.25 5.03
N ILE A 78 -4.36 -4.20 4.31
CA ILE A 78 -3.54 -3.58 3.27
C ILE A 78 -2.27 -3.00 3.87
N TYR A 79 -2.36 -2.19 4.92
CA TYR A 79 -1.19 -1.61 5.59
C TYR A 79 -0.23 -2.69 6.12
N SER A 80 -0.77 -3.76 6.70
CA SER A 80 0.04 -4.92 7.13
C SER A 80 0.83 -5.55 6.00
N ARG A 81 0.18 -5.78 4.85
CA ARG A 81 0.84 -6.40 3.70
C ARG A 81 1.90 -5.46 3.11
N VAL A 82 1.65 -4.15 3.10
CA VAL A 82 2.65 -3.15 2.69
C VAL A 82 3.87 -3.19 3.62
N ASP A 83 3.69 -3.16 4.94
CA ASP A 83 4.81 -3.24 5.90
C ASP A 83 5.58 -4.56 5.78
N ASN A 84 4.88 -5.69 5.64
CA ASN A 84 5.51 -6.99 5.39
C ASN A 84 6.31 -7.01 4.08
N ALA A 85 5.81 -6.35 3.03
CA ALA A 85 6.50 -6.25 1.75
C ALA A 85 7.77 -5.40 1.85
N LEU A 86 7.72 -4.27 2.59
CA LEU A 86 8.87 -3.43 2.88
C LEU A 86 9.96 -4.18 3.68
N GLY A 87 9.57 -5.12 4.54
CA GLY A 87 10.48 -6.00 5.29
C GLY A 87 11.02 -7.21 4.51
N SER A 88 10.60 -7.41 3.26
CA SER A 88 10.96 -8.58 2.45
C SER A 88 12.44 -8.59 2.05
N THR A 89 12.99 -9.78 1.80
CA THR A 89 14.31 -9.95 1.18
C THR A 89 14.25 -9.93 -0.35
N ASN A 90 13.06 -10.00 -0.94
CA ASN A 90 12.85 -9.93 -2.38
C ASN A 90 12.72 -8.46 -2.81
N SER A 91 13.62 -7.99 -3.69
CA SER A 91 13.66 -6.60 -4.13
C SER A 91 12.43 -6.15 -4.93
N GLY A 92 11.77 -7.06 -5.65
CA GLY A 92 10.50 -6.78 -6.32
C GLY A 92 9.39 -6.52 -5.30
N THR A 93 9.25 -7.41 -4.32
CA THR A 93 8.29 -7.24 -3.22
C THR A 93 8.55 -5.96 -2.42
N VAL A 94 9.82 -5.63 -2.14
CA VAL A 94 10.18 -4.36 -1.48
C VAL A 94 9.74 -3.15 -2.33
N LEU A 95 9.99 -3.20 -3.65
CA LEU A 95 9.57 -2.13 -4.56
C LEU A 95 8.04 -1.94 -4.55
N GLU A 96 7.28 -3.03 -4.54
CA GLU A 96 5.81 -2.97 -4.46
C GLU A 96 5.35 -2.26 -3.18
N GLY A 97 5.94 -2.63 -2.03
CA GLY A 97 5.69 -1.97 -0.74
C GLY A 97 6.06 -0.49 -0.75
N GLN A 98 7.19 -0.13 -1.34
CA GLN A 98 7.64 1.28 -1.47
C GLN A 98 6.66 2.11 -2.30
N VAL A 99 6.22 1.58 -3.44
CA VAL A 99 5.27 2.28 -4.32
C VAL A 99 3.91 2.46 -3.63
N ALA A 100 3.43 1.45 -2.89
CA ALA A 100 2.21 1.57 -2.11
C ALA A 100 2.33 2.64 -1.01
N LEU A 101 3.45 2.66 -0.28
CA LEU A 101 3.71 3.66 0.75
C LEU A 101 3.76 5.07 0.16
N ILE A 102 4.49 5.27 -0.94
CA ILE A 102 4.54 6.55 -1.68
C ILE A 102 3.13 7.04 -2.02
N ALA A 103 2.28 6.17 -2.55
CA ALA A 103 0.90 6.53 -2.89
C ALA A 103 0.13 6.98 -1.64
N GLN A 104 0.22 6.23 -0.54
CA GLN A 104 -0.46 6.54 0.72
C GLN A 104 0.02 7.85 1.36
N GLU A 105 1.34 8.07 1.42
CA GLU A 105 1.95 9.28 1.98
C GLU A 105 1.60 10.54 1.16
N ASN A 106 1.36 10.39 -0.14
CA ASN A 106 0.91 11.46 -1.03
C ASN A 106 -0.62 11.57 -1.13
N GLY A 107 -1.35 10.91 -0.22
CA GLY A 107 -2.79 11.09 -0.08
C GLY A 107 -3.65 10.28 -1.04
N PHE A 108 -3.09 9.32 -1.78
CA PHE A 108 -3.85 8.39 -2.61
C PHE A 108 -4.27 7.14 -1.83
N ASP A 109 -5.51 6.69 -2.02
CA ASP A 109 -5.98 5.45 -1.43
C ASP A 109 -5.38 4.24 -2.15
N VAL A 110 -4.86 3.29 -1.37
CA VAL A 110 -4.54 1.94 -1.83
C VAL A 110 -5.69 1.05 -1.38
N ILE A 111 -6.46 0.55 -2.35
CA ILE A 111 -7.66 -0.27 -2.10
C ILE A 111 -7.42 -1.76 -2.29
N ASN A 112 -6.35 -2.15 -2.97
CA ASN A 112 -5.84 -3.53 -2.97
C ASN A 112 -4.30 -3.51 -3.06
N PHE A 113 -3.67 -4.50 -2.43
CA PHE A 113 -2.21 -4.71 -2.43
C PHE A 113 -1.90 -6.21 -2.56
N GLN A 114 -1.06 -6.61 -3.52
CA GLN A 114 -0.71 -8.00 -3.85
C GLN A 114 -1.94 -8.92 -3.90
N LYS A 115 -2.98 -8.46 -4.61
CA LYS A 115 -4.26 -9.17 -4.67
C LYS A 115 -4.18 -10.29 -5.69
N LYS A 116 -4.29 -11.52 -5.19
CA LYS A 116 -4.31 -12.74 -6.00
C LYS A 116 -5.74 -13.07 -6.44
N PHE A 117 -5.89 -13.39 -7.72
CA PHE A 117 -7.15 -13.81 -8.30
C PHE A 117 -7.14 -15.31 -8.61
N GLY A 118 -8.24 -15.99 -8.26
CA GLY A 118 -8.33 -17.45 -8.34
C GLY A 118 -7.51 -18.18 -7.26
N PRO A 119 -7.60 -19.52 -7.21
CA PRO A 119 -6.84 -20.32 -6.25
C PRO A 119 -5.34 -20.03 -6.33
N ASN A 120 -4.78 -19.52 -5.24
CA ASN A 120 -3.36 -19.16 -5.13
C ASN A 120 -2.83 -18.21 -6.22
N GLY A 121 -3.69 -17.36 -6.82
CA GLY A 121 -3.28 -16.43 -7.87
C GLY A 121 -3.21 -17.04 -9.27
N SER A 122 -3.87 -18.18 -9.50
CA SER A 122 -3.89 -18.86 -10.80
C SER A 122 -4.47 -18.03 -11.95
N LEU A 123 -5.27 -17.00 -11.65
CA LEU A 123 -5.82 -16.04 -12.61
C LEU A 123 -5.01 -14.73 -12.66
N GLY A 124 -3.88 -14.67 -11.95
CA GLY A 124 -2.99 -13.53 -11.89
C GLY A 124 -3.08 -12.75 -10.58
N GLU A 125 -2.31 -11.68 -10.53
CA GLU A 125 -2.14 -10.81 -9.38
C GLU A 125 -2.20 -9.34 -9.82
N VAL A 126 -2.61 -8.47 -8.89
CA VAL A 126 -2.47 -7.03 -9.00
C VAL A 126 -1.58 -6.56 -7.86
N ASP A 127 -0.45 -5.95 -8.20
CA ASP A 127 0.55 -5.54 -7.21
C ASP A 127 0.01 -4.42 -6.31
N VAL A 128 -0.48 -3.33 -6.89
CA VAL A 128 -1.13 -2.22 -6.16
C VAL A 128 -2.34 -1.73 -6.96
N GLU A 129 -3.44 -1.44 -6.28
CA GLU A 129 -4.63 -0.82 -6.87
C GLU A 129 -5.06 0.40 -6.08
N THR A 130 -5.31 1.49 -6.78
CA THR A 130 -5.98 2.69 -6.26
C THR A 130 -7.41 2.78 -6.81
N PRO A 131 -8.26 3.70 -6.33
CA PRO A 131 -9.58 3.91 -6.93
C PRO A 131 -9.53 4.20 -8.43
N THR A 132 -8.44 4.80 -8.93
CA THR A 132 -8.34 5.33 -10.29
C THR A 132 -7.33 4.61 -11.19
N ALA A 133 -6.46 3.76 -10.64
CA ALA A 133 -5.42 3.08 -11.41
C ALA A 133 -5.07 1.70 -10.86
N ILE A 134 -4.54 0.84 -11.73
CA ILE A 134 -3.79 -0.35 -11.37
C ILE A 134 -2.32 -0.05 -11.57
N LEU A 135 -1.50 -0.34 -10.56
CA LEU A 135 -0.07 -0.12 -10.56
C LEU A 135 0.61 -1.49 -10.58
N GLU A 136 1.49 -1.65 -11.55
CA GLU A 136 2.31 -2.83 -11.78
C GLU A 136 3.77 -2.44 -11.61
N MET A 137 4.58 -3.28 -10.96
CA MET A 137 5.96 -2.94 -10.60
C MET A 137 6.98 -3.89 -11.23
N THR A 138 8.16 -3.37 -11.58
CA THR A 138 9.32 -4.23 -11.85
C THR A 138 10.65 -3.55 -11.57
N VAL A 139 11.58 -4.32 -11.02
CA VAL A 139 13.01 -3.97 -10.96
C VAL A 139 13.77 -4.35 -12.24
N GLY A 140 13.14 -5.15 -13.12
CA GLY A 140 13.72 -5.63 -14.37
C GLY A 140 13.76 -4.56 -15.46
N SER A 141 14.53 -4.83 -16.52
CA SER A 141 14.67 -3.91 -17.66
C SER A 141 13.69 -4.21 -18.81
N SER A 142 12.97 -5.34 -18.77
CA SER A 142 12.00 -5.78 -19.79
C SER A 142 11.07 -6.88 -19.21
N GLY A 143 10.11 -7.37 -20.01
CA GLY A 143 9.35 -8.59 -19.72
C GLY A 143 7.92 -8.42 -19.18
N LYS A 144 7.46 -7.20 -18.92
CA LYS A 144 6.10 -6.96 -18.36
C LYS A 144 4.99 -6.79 -19.41
N LEU A 145 5.30 -6.77 -20.71
CA LEU A 145 4.33 -6.49 -21.78
C LEU A 145 3.12 -7.43 -21.79
N SER A 146 3.35 -8.74 -21.64
CA SER A 146 2.26 -9.73 -21.62
C SER A 146 1.32 -9.50 -20.42
N GLN A 147 1.89 -9.26 -19.25
CA GLN A 147 1.15 -8.99 -18.02
C GLN A 147 0.30 -7.72 -18.13
N ILE A 148 0.89 -6.64 -18.65
CA ILE A 148 0.20 -5.36 -18.87
C ILE A 148 -0.97 -5.52 -19.85
N ARG A 149 -0.76 -6.20 -20.99
CA ARG A 149 -1.87 -6.48 -21.94
C ARG A 149 -2.98 -7.30 -21.30
N GLY A 150 -2.62 -8.25 -20.43
CA GLY A 150 -3.56 -8.98 -19.59
C GLY A 150 -4.40 -8.01 -18.76
N LEU A 151 -3.77 -7.17 -17.93
CA LEU A 151 -4.47 -6.22 -17.06
C LEU A 151 -5.35 -5.21 -17.83
N LEU A 152 -4.97 -4.82 -19.04
CA LEU A 152 -5.76 -3.89 -19.86
C LEU A 152 -7.05 -4.52 -20.42
N THR A 153 -7.09 -5.84 -20.57
CA THR A 153 -8.20 -6.55 -21.26
C THR A 153 -8.98 -7.51 -20.36
N ASP A 154 -8.46 -7.83 -19.18
CA ASP A 154 -9.00 -8.83 -18.27
C ASP A 154 -10.05 -8.21 -17.32
N SER A 155 -11.31 -8.53 -17.54
CA SER A 155 -12.42 -8.03 -16.72
C SER A 155 -12.49 -8.63 -15.32
N ILE A 156 -11.73 -9.70 -15.02
CA ILE A 156 -11.66 -10.28 -13.66
C ILE A 156 -10.71 -9.43 -12.81
N ARG A 157 -9.54 -9.08 -13.35
CA ARG A 157 -8.52 -8.30 -12.63
C ARG A 157 -8.71 -6.80 -12.75
N ASN A 158 -9.33 -6.32 -13.83
CA ASN A 158 -9.58 -4.91 -14.11
C ASN A 158 -11.01 -4.69 -14.60
N SER A 159 -11.98 -5.01 -13.75
CA SER A 159 -13.41 -4.93 -14.07
C SER A 159 -13.91 -3.52 -14.40
N LEU A 160 -13.19 -2.49 -13.93
CA LEU A 160 -13.52 -1.08 -14.15
C LEU A 160 -12.70 -0.44 -15.29
N SER A 161 -11.92 -1.24 -16.04
CA SER A 161 -11.05 -0.77 -17.12
C SER A 161 -10.17 0.42 -16.70
N LYS A 162 -9.64 0.36 -15.48
CA LYS A 162 -8.74 1.37 -14.93
C LYS A 162 -7.48 1.47 -15.78
N PRO A 163 -6.93 2.68 -15.94
CA PRO A 163 -5.56 2.87 -16.41
C PRO A 163 -4.58 1.95 -15.70
N VAL A 164 -3.66 1.36 -16.47
CA VAL A 164 -2.57 0.54 -15.95
C VAL A 164 -1.28 1.36 -16.03
N ILE A 165 -0.56 1.45 -14.91
CA ILE A 165 0.70 2.19 -14.78
C ILE A 165 1.79 1.18 -14.44
N LEU A 166 2.82 1.09 -15.28
CA LEU A 166 4.04 0.37 -14.97
C LEU A 166 5.04 1.30 -14.26
N TYR A 167 5.29 1.05 -12.97
CA TYR A 167 6.40 1.67 -12.24
C TYR A 167 7.66 0.82 -12.39
N ALA A 168 8.62 1.30 -13.18
CA ALA A 168 9.80 0.51 -13.54
C ALA A 168 11.05 1.39 -13.73
N PRO A 169 11.78 1.69 -12.65
CA PRO A 169 12.90 2.65 -12.68
C PRO A 169 14.00 2.33 -13.69
N ASN A 170 14.23 1.04 -13.95
CA ASN A 170 15.32 0.55 -14.83
C ASN A 170 14.81 0.02 -16.18
N TYR A 171 13.56 0.30 -16.54
CA TYR A 171 12.95 -0.27 -17.75
C TYR A 171 13.53 0.33 -19.03
N GLY A 172 13.98 -0.53 -19.93
CA GLY A 172 14.60 -0.11 -21.19
C GLY A 172 13.64 0.72 -22.05
N ASN A 173 14.18 1.70 -22.78
CA ASN A 173 13.36 2.64 -23.56
C ASN A 173 12.47 1.94 -24.60
N THR A 174 13.03 1.01 -25.37
CA THR A 174 12.27 0.23 -26.37
C THR A 174 11.15 -0.58 -25.72
N ALA A 175 11.47 -1.33 -24.65
CA ALA A 175 10.48 -2.10 -23.91
C ALA A 175 9.40 -1.20 -23.31
N GLY A 176 9.77 -0.03 -22.80
CA GLY A 176 8.83 0.97 -22.28
C GLY A 176 7.91 1.52 -23.37
N GLN A 177 8.44 1.75 -24.58
CA GLN A 177 7.62 2.16 -25.71
C GLN A 177 6.60 1.08 -26.10
N ASP A 178 6.95 -0.20 -26.01
CA ASP A 178 5.99 -1.28 -26.25
C ASP A 178 4.84 -1.28 -25.22
N ILE A 179 5.11 -0.94 -23.96
CA ILE A 179 4.09 -0.77 -22.92
C ILE A 179 3.17 0.42 -23.26
N ILE A 180 3.75 1.55 -23.65
CA ILE A 180 3.00 2.74 -24.05
C ILE A 180 2.12 2.46 -25.27
N ASN A 181 2.68 1.79 -26.28
CA ASN A 181 1.95 1.39 -27.49
C ASN A 181 0.82 0.40 -27.19
N ALA A 182 0.91 -0.37 -26.11
CA ALA A 182 -0.17 -1.25 -25.65
C ALA A 182 -1.32 -0.49 -24.97
N GLY A 183 -1.15 0.80 -24.63
CA GLY A 183 -2.16 1.64 -24.00
C GLY A 183 -2.00 1.83 -22.49
N ALA A 184 -0.84 1.46 -21.92
CA ALA A 184 -0.50 1.69 -20.52
C ALA A 184 0.48 2.86 -20.34
N TYR A 185 0.65 3.32 -19.12
CA TYR A 185 1.65 4.33 -18.76
C TYR A 185 2.93 3.66 -18.26
N VAL A 186 4.06 4.33 -18.44
CA VAL A 186 5.35 3.94 -17.86
C VAL A 186 5.90 5.11 -17.07
N VAL A 187 6.18 4.89 -15.79
CA VAL A 187 6.85 5.85 -14.91
C VAL A 187 8.10 5.20 -14.34
N ARG A 188 9.15 6.00 -14.13
CA ARG A 188 10.47 5.55 -13.66
C ARG A 188 10.88 6.18 -12.35
N THR A 189 10.17 7.22 -11.93
CA THR A 189 10.45 7.95 -10.70
C THR A 189 9.20 8.13 -9.86
N GLU A 190 9.39 8.29 -8.56
CA GLU A 190 8.34 8.66 -7.61
C GLU A 190 7.59 9.92 -8.07
N GLN A 191 8.30 10.95 -8.53
CA GLN A 191 7.70 12.19 -8.96
C GLN A 191 6.76 11.99 -10.17
N GLU A 192 7.18 11.20 -11.17
CA GLU A 192 6.34 10.87 -12.33
C GLU A 192 5.10 10.07 -11.91
N LEU A 193 5.25 9.15 -10.96
CA LEU A 193 4.13 8.38 -10.42
C LEU A 193 3.11 9.31 -9.74
N ILE A 194 3.56 10.17 -8.82
CA ILE A 194 2.68 11.11 -8.10
C ILE A 194 1.98 12.03 -9.09
N GLN A 195 2.71 12.62 -10.04
CA GLN A 195 2.13 13.50 -11.06
C GLN A 195 1.05 12.79 -11.88
N LEU A 196 1.30 11.56 -12.30
CA LEU A 196 0.33 10.79 -13.08
C LEU A 196 -0.88 10.41 -12.24
N LEU A 197 -0.70 9.96 -11.00
CA LEU A 197 -1.81 9.65 -10.10
C LEU A 197 -2.66 10.90 -9.82
N THR A 198 -2.06 12.08 -9.65
CA THR A 198 -2.78 13.36 -9.52
C THR A 198 -3.58 13.69 -10.78
N GLN A 199 -3.04 13.42 -11.97
CA GLN A 199 -3.75 13.67 -13.24
C GLN A 199 -4.94 12.71 -13.42
N LEU A 200 -4.76 11.43 -13.07
CA LEU A 200 -5.79 10.40 -13.21
C LEU A 200 -6.86 10.48 -12.13
N GLY A 201 -6.50 10.95 -10.94
CA GLY A 201 -7.35 11.03 -9.78
C GLY A 201 -7.50 12.44 -9.25
N GLN A 202 -7.72 13.44 -10.12
CA GLN A 202 -8.21 14.74 -9.66
C GLN A 202 -9.32 14.49 -8.62
N PRO A 203 -9.16 14.92 -7.36
CA PRO A 203 -10.26 14.94 -6.40
C PRO A 203 -11.41 15.81 -6.92
#